data_AF-A0A2S0PD80-F1
#
_entry.id   AF-A0A2S0PD80-F1
#
_cell.length_a   1.000
_cell.length_b   1.000
_cell.length_c   1.000
_cell.angle_alpha   90.00
_cell.angle_beta   90.00
_cell.angle_gamma   90.00
#
_symmetry.space_group_name_H-M   'P 1'
#
loop_
_entity.id
_entity.type
_entity.pdbx_description
1 polymer ?
#
loop_
_entity_poly.entity_id
_entity_poly.type
_entity_poly.pdbx_seq_one_letter_code
_entity_poly.pdbx_strand_id
1 'polypeptide(L)'
;MQTQSELVARIGNQLREAREQQRYTLAQVAAAMHRSQSQIAALEAGDETRLPEWVYVVGIIRSYSKLLGVEIEACLRVGDAYDGIAPPVAVPEE
;
A
#
# COMPACT_ATOMS: atom_id res chain seq x y z
N MET A 1 -20.72 -2.16 -10.01
CA MET A 1 -19.65 -1.15 -9.84
C MET A 1 -18.81 -1.58 -8.64
N GLN A 2 -17.91 -2.52 -8.85
CA GLN A 2 -16.88 -2.90 -7.90
C GLN A 2 -15.58 -2.74 -8.69
N THR A 3 -14.76 -1.76 -8.35
CA THR A 3 -13.52 -1.45 -9.09
C THR A 3 -12.35 -1.18 -8.16
N GLN A 4 -12.62 -1.02 -6.85
CA GLN A 4 -11.61 -0.67 -5.85
C GLN A 4 -10.86 -1.90 -5.34
N SER A 5 -11.59 -2.98 -5.00
CA SER A 5 -11.02 -4.29 -4.64
C SER A 5 -9.98 -4.78 -5.65
N GLU A 6 -10.38 -4.80 -6.92
CA GLU A 6 -9.55 -5.30 -8.02
C GLU A 6 -8.33 -4.41 -8.25
N LEU A 7 -8.47 -3.09 -8.06
CA LEU A 7 -7.35 -2.16 -8.12
C LEU A 7 -6.35 -2.42 -6.99
N VAL A 8 -6.82 -2.57 -5.75
CA VAL A 8 -5.95 -2.89 -4.61
C VAL A 8 -5.25 -4.23 -4.83
N ALA A 9 -5.97 -5.27 -5.25
CA ALA A 9 -5.38 -6.58 -5.51
C ALA A 9 -4.30 -6.55 -6.62
N ARG A 10 -4.51 -5.77 -7.68
CA ARG A 10 -3.50 -5.58 -8.74
C ARG A 10 -2.28 -4.81 -8.25
N ILE A 11 -2.48 -3.79 -7.42
CA ILE A 11 -1.39 -3.01 -6.82
C ILE A 11 -0.62 -3.85 -5.82
N GLY A 12 -1.31 -4.59 -4.96
CA GLY A 12 -0.73 -5.49 -3.96
C GLY A 12 0.17 -6.55 -4.59
N ASN A 13 -0.28 -7.17 -5.68
CA ASN A 13 0.54 -8.11 -6.45
C ASN A 13 1.81 -7.45 -7.01
N GLN A 14 1.71 -6.26 -7.61
CA GLN A 14 2.90 -5.55 -8.12
C GLN A 14 3.91 -5.21 -7.02
N LEU A 15 3.42 -4.73 -5.86
CA LEU A 15 4.28 -4.44 -4.70
C LEU A 15 4.98 -5.69 -4.20
N ARG A 16 4.25 -6.81 -4.15
CA ARG A 16 4.79 -8.11 -3.77
C ARG A 16 5.88 -8.57 -4.73
N GLU A 17 5.61 -8.55 -6.03
CA GLU A 17 6.58 -8.93 -7.06
C GLU A 17 7.85 -8.07 -6.97
N ALA A 18 7.70 -6.76 -6.79
CA ALA A 18 8.81 -5.83 -6.63
C ALA A 18 9.62 -6.10 -5.35
N ARG A 19 8.94 -6.43 -4.24
CA ARG A 19 9.58 -6.84 -2.99
C ARG A 19 10.41 -8.12 -3.19
N GLU A 20 9.83 -9.13 -3.86
CA GLU A 20 10.48 -10.42 -4.13
C GLU A 20 11.69 -10.25 -5.06
N GLN A 21 11.59 -9.40 -6.09
CA GLN A 21 12.69 -9.06 -6.99
C GLN A 21 13.88 -8.42 -6.26
N GLN A 22 13.60 -7.57 -5.27
CA GLN A 22 14.64 -6.93 -4.46
C GLN A 22 15.10 -7.79 -3.27
N ARG A 23 14.58 -9.01 -3.14
CA ARG A 23 14.86 -9.94 -2.02
C ARG A 23 14.57 -9.37 -0.64
N TYR A 24 13.62 -8.42 -0.56
CA TYR A 24 13.16 -7.90 0.71
C TYR A 24 12.18 -8.89 1.36
N THR A 25 12.29 -9.06 2.66
CA THR A 25 11.28 -9.79 3.43
C THR A 25 10.13 -8.87 3.82
N LEU A 26 8.96 -9.45 4.04
CA LEU A 26 7.77 -8.71 4.48
C LEU A 26 8.04 -7.97 5.80
N ALA A 27 8.81 -8.58 6.70
CA ALA A 27 9.28 -7.97 7.94
C ALA A 27 10.21 -6.76 7.73
N GLN A 28 11.12 -6.83 6.76
CA GLN A 28 12.03 -5.70 6.44
C GLN A 28 11.28 -4.50 5.89
N VAL A 29 10.34 -4.73 4.99
CA VAL A 29 9.47 -3.67 4.46
C VAL A 29 8.61 -3.08 5.57
N ALA A 30 7.96 -3.94 6.36
CA ALA A 30 7.12 -3.52 7.48
C ALA A 30 7.92 -2.64 8.47
N ALA A 31 9.14 -3.04 8.83
CA ALA A 31 10.03 -2.27 9.68
C ALA A 31 10.43 -0.93 9.03
N ALA A 32 10.81 -0.93 7.75
CA ALA A 32 11.20 0.29 7.02
C ALA A 32 10.04 1.29 6.88
N MET A 33 8.81 0.80 6.80
CA MET A 33 7.60 1.63 6.72
C MET A 33 7.02 1.98 8.10
N HIS A 34 7.55 1.44 9.19
CA HIS A 34 6.98 1.53 10.54
C HIS A 34 5.52 1.04 10.58
N ARG A 35 5.23 -0.04 9.86
CA ARG A 35 3.90 -0.67 9.76
C ARG A 35 3.95 -2.13 10.21
N SER A 36 2.78 -2.68 10.55
CA SER A 36 2.68 -4.09 10.93
C SER A 36 2.78 -4.99 9.71
N GLN A 37 3.44 -6.16 9.85
CA GLN A 37 3.51 -7.18 8.79
C GLN A 37 2.12 -7.58 8.29
N SER A 38 1.13 -7.66 9.19
CA SER A 38 -0.26 -7.95 8.84
C SER A 38 -0.87 -6.92 7.89
N GLN A 39 -0.56 -5.63 8.04
CA GLN A 39 -1.07 -4.57 7.15
C GLN A 39 -0.43 -4.65 5.76
N ILE A 40 0.90 -4.88 5.71
CA ILE A 40 1.61 -5.06 4.44
C ILE A 40 1.11 -6.30 3.72
N ALA A 41 0.90 -7.41 4.44
CA ALA A 41 0.37 -8.65 3.88
C ALA A 41 -1.08 -8.50 3.38
N ALA A 42 -1.94 -7.79 4.12
CA ALA A 42 -3.30 -7.48 3.68
C ALA A 42 -3.31 -6.63 2.41
N LEU A 43 -2.39 -5.65 2.31
CA LEU A 43 -2.23 -4.84 1.11
C LEU A 43 -1.76 -5.68 -0.08
N GLU A 44 -0.74 -6.52 0.11
CA GLU A 44 -0.22 -7.43 -0.92
C GLU A 44 -1.30 -8.43 -1.39
N ALA A 45 -2.18 -8.87 -0.49
CA ALA A 45 -3.28 -9.79 -0.78
C ALA A 45 -4.51 -9.13 -1.42
N GLY A 46 -4.60 -7.79 -1.40
CA GLY A 46 -5.83 -7.09 -1.80
C GLY A 46 -6.99 -7.27 -0.84
N ASP A 47 -6.72 -7.59 0.43
CA ASP A 47 -7.74 -7.89 1.44
C ASP A 47 -8.33 -6.61 2.02
N GLU A 48 -9.26 -6.02 1.29
CA GLU A 48 -9.98 -4.80 1.67
C GLU A 48 -10.68 -4.88 3.03
N THR A 49 -11.06 -6.08 3.47
CA THR A 49 -11.73 -6.26 4.78
C THR A 49 -10.80 -6.00 5.96
N ARG A 50 -9.50 -6.11 5.72
CA ARG A 50 -8.43 -5.90 6.71
C ARG A 50 -7.66 -4.61 6.47
N LEU A 51 -8.00 -3.89 5.41
CA LEU A 51 -7.41 -2.61 5.08
C LEU A 51 -8.24 -1.48 5.71
N PRO A 52 -7.58 -0.40 6.18
CA PRO A 52 -8.26 0.80 6.64
C PRO A 52 -8.95 1.53 5.47
N GLU A 53 -9.56 2.68 5.77
CA GLU A 53 -10.14 3.60 4.78
C GLU A 53 -9.22 3.80 3.55
N TRP A 54 -9.81 3.92 2.37
CA TRP A 54 -9.09 4.04 1.09
C TRP A 54 -7.99 5.11 1.11
N VAL A 55 -8.26 6.26 1.72
CA VAL A 55 -7.31 7.36 1.87
C VAL A 55 -6.02 6.91 2.55
N TYR A 56 -6.11 6.03 3.55
CA TYR A 56 -4.96 5.43 4.22
C TYR A 56 -4.25 4.43 3.32
N VAL A 57 -4.99 3.58 2.62
CA VAL A 57 -4.46 2.58 1.69
C VAL A 57 -3.61 3.23 0.60
N VAL A 58 -4.11 4.31 0.00
CA VAL A 58 -3.38 5.10 -1.01
C VAL A 58 -2.06 5.64 -0.45
N GLY A 59 -2.06 6.14 0.79
CA GLY A 59 -0.85 6.60 1.47
C GLY A 59 0.18 5.48 1.66
N ILE A 60 -0.25 4.30 2.10
CA ILE A 60 0.61 3.12 2.27
C ILE A 60 1.17 2.69 0.91
N ILE A 61 0.34 2.58 -0.12
CA ILE A 61 0.76 2.20 -1.48
C ILE A 61 1.84 3.15 -1.98
N ARG A 62 1.65 4.47 -1.86
CA ARG A 62 2.61 5.48 -2.32
C ARG A 62 3.93 5.40 -1.56
N SER A 63 3.89 5.26 -0.24
CA SER A 63 5.11 5.10 0.57
C SER A 63 5.84 3.80 0.22
N TYR A 64 5.11 2.71 -0.01
CA TYR A 64 5.69 1.42 -0.34
C TYR A 64 6.29 1.43 -1.76
N SER A 65 5.59 2.01 -2.73
CA SER A 65 6.08 2.14 -4.09
C SER A 65 7.35 2.99 -4.14
N LYS A 66 7.41 4.08 -3.36
CA LYS A 66 8.61 4.91 -3.21
C LYS A 66 9.77 4.17 -2.55
N LEU A 67 9.51 3.35 -1.53
CA LEU A 67 10.53 2.53 -0.87
C LEU A 67 11.16 1.53 -1.84
N LEU A 68 10.34 0.88 -2.66
CA LEU A 68 10.78 -0.10 -3.65
C LEU A 68 11.23 0.53 -4.98
N GLY A 69 11.04 1.84 -5.18
CA GLY A 69 11.32 2.51 -6.44
C GLY A 69 10.45 2.04 -7.61
N VAL A 70 9.23 1.56 -7.34
CA VAL A 70 8.27 1.14 -8.37
C VAL A 70 7.22 2.22 -8.64
N GLU A 71 6.88 2.43 -9.90
CA GLU A 71 5.89 3.42 -10.30
C GLU A 71 4.47 2.84 -10.28
N ILE A 72 3.81 2.92 -9.12
CA ILE A 72 2.40 2.51 -8.96
C ILE A 72 1.44 3.71 -9.02
N GLU A 73 1.97 4.94 -9.01
CA GLU A 73 1.17 6.17 -9.10
C GLU A 73 0.28 6.23 -10.35
N ALA A 74 0.72 5.65 -11.47
CA ALA A 74 -0.08 5.58 -12.69
C ALA A 74 -1.37 4.75 -12.50
N CYS A 75 -1.36 3.73 -11.64
CA CYS A 75 -2.55 2.94 -11.28
C CYS A 75 -3.50 3.73 -10.36
N LEU A 76 -2.96 4.54 -9.44
CA LEU A 76 -3.75 5.35 -8.50
C LEU A 76 -4.40 6.58 -9.15
N ARG A 77 -3.78 7.15 -10.19
CA ARG A 77 -4.24 8.35 -10.91
C ARG A 77 -5.61 8.18 -11.58
N VAL A 78 -6.07 6.94 -11.77
CA VAL A 78 -7.40 6.62 -12.31
C VAL A 78 -8.52 6.90 -11.28
N GLY A 79 -8.18 7.07 -9.98
CA GLY A 79 -9.16 7.13 -8.90
C GLY A 79 -9.27 8.45 -8.12
N ASP A 80 -8.19 9.20 -7.89
CA ASP A 80 -8.26 10.27 -6.89
C ASP A 80 -7.29 11.44 -7.11
N ALA A 81 -7.83 12.65 -7.08
CA ALA A 81 -7.11 13.91 -6.97
C ALA A 81 -6.64 14.14 -5.52
N TYR A 82 -5.80 13.25 -4.97
CA TYR A 82 -5.15 13.46 -3.66
C TYR A 82 -3.78 14.15 -3.85
N ASP A 83 -3.86 15.44 -4.14
CA ASP A 83 -2.72 16.35 -4.18
C ASP A 83 -2.28 16.69 -2.73
N GLY A 84 -1.16 16.11 -2.32
CA GLY A 84 -0.28 16.74 -1.31
C GLY A 84 -0.64 16.69 0.18
N ILE A 85 -1.84 16.27 0.61
CA ILE A 85 -2.16 16.21 2.05
C ILE A 85 -1.90 14.80 2.56
N ALA A 86 -0.70 14.55 3.09
CA ALA A 86 -0.46 13.37 3.92
C ALA A 86 -1.54 13.33 5.02
N PRO A 87 -2.19 12.18 5.26
CA PRO A 87 -3.17 12.09 6.33
C PRO A 87 -2.51 12.54 7.64
N PRO A 88 -3.23 13.29 8.50
CA PRO A 88 -2.71 13.64 9.81
C PRO A 88 -2.33 12.34 10.51
N VAL A 89 -1.05 12.27 10.91
CA VAL A 89 -0.40 11.15 11.59
C VAL A 89 -1.40 10.30 12.37
N ALA A 90 -1.69 9.08 11.90
CA ALA A 90 -2.32 8.06 12.73
C ALA A 90 -1.38 7.80 13.90
N VAL A 91 -1.73 8.36 15.04
CA VAL A 91 -1.29 7.87 16.35
C VAL A 91 -1.74 6.41 16.50
N PRO A 92 -0.91 5.55 17.12
CA PRO A 92 -1.10 4.10 17.13
C PRO A 92 -2.40 3.69 17.85
N GLU A 93 -3.01 2.61 17.37
CA GLU A 93 -3.95 1.79 18.16
C GLU A 93 -3.15 1.17 19.33
N GLU A 94 -3.43 1.64 20.55
CA GLU A 94 -3.25 0.92 21.83
C GLU A 94 -4.58 0.91 22.57
#